data_AF-A0AA51YJQ5-F1
#
_entry.id   AF-A0AA51YJQ5-F1
#
_cell.length_a   1.000
_cell.length_b   1.000
_cell.length_c   1.000
_cell.angle_alpha   90.00
_cell.angle_beta   90.00
_cell.angle_gamma   90.00
#
_symmetry.space_group_name_H-M   'P 1'
#
loop_
_entity.id
_entity.type
_entity.pdbx_description
1 polymer ?
#
loop_
_entity_poly.entity_id
_entity_poly.type
_entity_poly.pdbx_seq_one_letter_code
_entity_poly.pdbx_strand_id
1 'polypeptide(L)'
;MLIRKKVILSICIILIVILVAGCAGPRDRQAPTEDVDGTSEISAEDTANDVSEAEVTEPGQYVVTDTMQYLYYGNQRVIHPPSEGDAFYGQDAQYNGIEPHFVDNGDGTITDESTGLMWQKEMTRSDFDDAENKAEAATTGGYDDWRVPTIKEMYSLMDFRGTDPDPMAESASGLTPFVDTEYFDFEYPTVGRIIDAQYITSTEYVYKVMTVQAAFFGLNLADGRIKGYPQSGGDLKVEEGRYYLRLVRGNTAYGTNFFVDNGDGTITDEATGLTWTQSDSGDDEFADMLSAYTNDDGSLNWEEALDFAENLDYAGYDDWRLPNAKELQSIVDYSRSPDTTDSPAIDPIFECTQIVNEMGNDDYGFYWTGTTHAKTGNSGSTAVYVSFGRALGYMNGKWMDVHGAGAQRSDPKSGDPDDYGNNAPQGDAIRVYNYVRPVRG
;
A
#
# COMPACT_ATOMS: atom_id res chain seq x y z
N MET A 1 -60.18 4.21 43.36
CA MET A 1 -60.11 2.81 42.90
C MET A 1 -58.82 2.66 42.11
N LEU A 2 -57.70 2.39 42.80
CA LEU A 2 -56.97 1.11 42.76
C LEU A 2 -56.64 0.63 41.32
N ILE A 3 -55.36 0.75 40.90
CA ILE A 3 -54.39 -0.38 40.76
C ILE A 3 -54.63 -1.17 39.44
N ARG A 4 -53.71 -1.49 38.52
CA ARG A 4 -52.26 -1.77 38.58
C ARG A 4 -51.65 -1.75 37.17
N LYS A 5 -50.34 -1.49 37.17
CA LYS A 5 -49.33 -1.71 36.12
C LYS A 5 -49.43 -3.10 35.46
N LYS A 6 -49.23 -3.17 34.14
CA LYS A 6 -48.83 -4.40 33.44
C LYS A 6 -47.29 -4.49 33.46
N VAL A 7 -46.79 -5.46 34.21
CA VAL A 7 -45.43 -5.97 34.18
C VAL A 7 -45.43 -7.16 33.21
N ILE A 8 -44.57 -7.15 32.21
CA ILE A 8 -44.28 -8.33 31.37
C ILE A 8 -43.06 -9.00 31.97
N LEU A 9 -43.22 -10.30 32.23
CA LEU A 9 -42.31 -11.18 32.95
C LEU A 9 -41.28 -11.78 32.00
N SER A 10 -40.06 -11.91 32.52
CA SER A 10 -38.86 -12.54 31.99
C SER A 10 -39.05 -13.96 31.43
N ILE A 11 -38.29 -14.29 30.39
CA ILE A 11 -37.85 -15.66 30.08
C ILE A 11 -36.31 -15.61 29.99
N CYS A 12 -35.66 -16.08 31.06
CA CYS A 12 -34.25 -16.44 31.05
C CYS A 12 -34.13 -17.90 30.57
N ILE A 13 -33.37 -18.12 29.51
CA ILE A 13 -33.01 -19.46 29.04
C ILE A 13 -31.80 -19.92 29.85
N ILE A 14 -32.01 -20.95 30.67
CA ILE A 14 -30.95 -21.70 31.36
C ILE A 14 -30.50 -22.82 30.41
N LEU A 15 -29.26 -22.78 29.94
CA LEU A 15 -28.62 -23.92 29.28
C LEU A 15 -27.97 -24.80 30.34
N ILE A 16 -28.44 -26.04 30.44
CA ILE A 16 -27.87 -27.11 31.26
C ILE A 16 -26.82 -27.83 30.40
N VAL A 17 -25.54 -27.77 30.79
CA VAL A 17 -24.50 -28.65 30.25
C VAL A 17 -24.29 -29.79 31.25
N ILE A 18 -24.55 -31.01 30.79
CA ILE A 18 -24.35 -32.26 31.52
C ILE A 18 -22.88 -32.65 31.42
N LEU A 19 -22.18 -32.71 32.55
CA LEU A 19 -20.91 -33.41 32.71
C LEU A 19 -21.15 -34.92 32.69
N VAL A 20 -20.50 -35.64 31.77
CA VAL A 20 -20.33 -37.09 31.85
C VAL A 20 -18.89 -37.39 32.23
N ALA A 21 -18.71 -37.94 33.43
CA ALA A 21 -17.47 -38.53 33.90
C ALA A 21 -17.31 -39.94 33.31
N GLY A 22 -16.12 -40.26 32.80
CA GLY A 22 -15.73 -41.60 32.39
C GLY A 22 -14.25 -41.83 32.73
N CYS A 23 -14.00 -42.65 33.75
CA CYS A 23 -12.67 -43.07 34.19
C CYS A 23 -12.08 -44.14 33.26
N ALA A 24 -10.79 -44.04 32.93
CA ALA A 24 -9.93 -45.20 32.63
C ALA A 24 -8.45 -44.86 32.89
N GLY A 25 -7.75 -45.78 33.58
CA GLY A 25 -6.46 -45.58 34.25
C GLY A 25 -5.18 -45.63 33.39
N PRO A 26 -4.00 -45.71 34.04
CA PRO A 26 -2.73 -45.21 33.53
C PRO A 26 -2.00 -46.23 32.64
N ARG A 27 -1.25 -45.72 31.66
CA ARG A 27 -0.25 -46.50 30.92
C ARG A 27 1.15 -45.96 31.20
N ASP A 28 1.90 -46.75 31.95
CA ASP A 28 3.36 -46.77 31.95
C ASP A 28 3.89 -46.98 30.53
N ARG A 29 4.82 -46.13 30.09
CA ARG A 29 5.92 -46.56 29.20
C ARG A 29 7.21 -45.81 29.52
N GLN A 30 8.15 -46.63 29.97
CA GLN A 30 9.59 -46.49 30.13
C GLN A 30 10.27 -45.59 29.08
N ALA A 31 11.16 -44.74 29.59
CA ALA A 31 12.29 -44.18 28.88
C ALA A 31 13.37 -45.25 28.62
N PRO A 32 14.16 -45.15 27.53
CA PRO A 32 15.45 -45.80 27.45
C PRO A 32 16.56 -44.84 27.90
N THR A 33 17.39 -45.36 28.81
CA THR A 33 18.71 -44.88 29.20
C THR A 33 19.75 -45.30 28.18
N GLU A 34 20.58 -44.38 27.71
CA GLU A 34 21.95 -44.68 27.27
C GLU A 34 22.91 -43.67 27.91
N ASP A 35 23.84 -44.21 28.71
CA ASP A 35 25.00 -43.53 29.26
C ASP A 35 26.10 -43.48 28.19
N VAL A 36 26.67 -42.30 27.90
CA VAL A 36 28.09 -42.20 27.52
C VAL A 36 28.73 -40.97 28.18
N ASP A 37 29.74 -41.30 28.97
CA ASP A 37 30.73 -40.48 29.65
C ASP A 37 31.53 -39.57 28.69
N GLY A 38 31.81 -38.34 29.11
CA GLY A 38 32.54 -37.37 28.28
C GLY A 38 32.65 -35.99 28.91
N THR A 39 33.53 -35.85 29.90
CA THR A 39 33.99 -34.55 30.40
C THR A 39 34.66 -33.74 29.29
N SER A 40 34.15 -32.55 28.99
CA SER A 40 34.97 -31.48 28.39
C SER A 40 34.48 -30.12 28.85
N GLU A 41 35.36 -29.45 29.58
CA GLU A 41 35.27 -28.05 29.98
C GLU A 41 34.99 -27.16 28.76
N ILE A 42 34.01 -26.26 28.84
CA ILE A 42 33.87 -25.16 27.89
C ILE A 42 34.33 -23.90 28.61
N SER A 43 35.57 -23.50 28.29
CA SER A 43 36.12 -22.20 28.62
C SER A 43 35.40 -21.12 27.85
N ALA A 44 35.09 -20.03 28.55
CA ALA A 44 34.68 -18.77 27.95
C ALA A 44 35.83 -18.16 27.15
N GLU A 45 35.42 -17.36 26.16
CA GLU A 45 36.16 -16.36 25.39
C GLU A 45 36.83 -16.80 24.08
N ASP A 46 36.29 -16.15 23.04
CA ASP A 46 36.98 -15.50 21.92
C ASP A 46 37.02 -16.27 20.60
N THR A 47 36.18 -15.83 19.65
CA THR A 47 36.67 -15.15 18.44
C THR A 47 35.50 -14.47 17.72
N ALA A 48 35.57 -13.14 17.66
CA ALA A 48 34.90 -12.33 16.67
C ALA A 48 35.47 -12.59 15.26
N ASN A 49 34.57 -12.70 14.27
CA ASN A 49 34.67 -12.32 12.85
C ASN A 49 33.26 -12.58 12.27
N ASP A 50 32.54 -11.57 11.79
CA ASP A 50 32.55 -11.09 10.40
C ASP A 50 32.18 -12.26 9.46
N VAL A 51 31.01 -12.32 8.79
CA VAL A 51 30.44 -11.36 7.85
C VAL A 51 28.92 -11.58 7.77
N SER A 52 28.20 -10.54 7.37
CA SER A 52 26.81 -10.55 6.88
C SER A 52 26.50 -11.73 5.94
N GLU A 53 25.59 -12.61 6.36
CA GLU A 53 24.77 -13.39 5.46
C GLU A 53 23.33 -13.10 5.86
N ALA A 54 22.62 -12.33 5.03
CA ALA A 54 21.17 -12.30 5.09
C ALA A 54 20.70 -13.74 4.83
N GLU A 55 20.12 -14.38 5.85
CA GLU A 55 19.51 -15.69 5.68
C GLU A 55 18.51 -15.62 4.52
N VAL A 56 18.64 -16.54 3.58
CA VAL A 56 17.66 -16.75 2.51
C VAL A 56 16.34 -17.10 3.20
N THR A 57 15.42 -16.13 3.27
CA THR A 57 14.14 -16.30 3.94
C THR A 57 13.21 -17.15 3.08
N GLU A 58 12.49 -18.07 3.72
CA GLU A 58 11.46 -18.92 3.10
C GLU A 58 10.40 -18.06 2.37
N PRO A 59 9.61 -18.63 1.44
CA PRO A 59 8.45 -17.96 0.86
C PRO A 59 7.56 -17.32 1.96
N GLY A 60 7.17 -16.05 1.79
CA GLY A 60 6.53 -15.21 2.80
C GLY A 60 7.50 -14.26 3.54
N GLN A 61 8.50 -13.72 2.84
CA GLN A 61 9.55 -12.84 3.38
C GLN A 61 9.05 -11.49 3.93
N TYR A 62 7.90 -10.99 3.47
CA TYR A 62 7.21 -9.88 4.13
C TYR A 62 5.69 -9.87 3.87
N VAL A 63 4.95 -9.31 4.81
CA VAL A 63 3.49 -9.19 4.73
C VAL A 63 3.12 -7.86 4.09
N VAL A 64 2.33 -7.90 3.01
CA VAL A 64 1.58 -6.73 2.55
C VAL A 64 0.36 -6.58 3.46
N THR A 65 0.36 -5.55 4.30
CA THR A 65 -0.76 -5.32 5.22
C THR A 65 -2.01 -4.83 4.51
N ASP A 66 -3.17 -5.07 5.11
CA ASP A 66 -4.48 -4.60 4.65
C ASP A 66 -4.50 -3.06 4.54
N THR A 67 -5.33 -2.54 3.63
CA THR A 67 -5.53 -1.09 3.44
C THR A 67 -6.39 -0.46 4.53
N MET A 68 -7.08 -1.28 5.33
CA MET A 68 -8.09 -0.94 6.32
C MET A 68 -9.38 -0.36 5.69
N GLN A 69 -9.60 -0.55 4.39
CA GLN A 69 -10.80 -0.05 3.72
C GLN A 69 -11.99 -1.00 3.88
N TYR A 70 -12.87 -0.69 4.84
CA TYR A 70 -14.06 -1.52 5.12
C TYR A 70 -15.38 -0.99 4.53
N LEU A 71 -15.35 0.19 3.91
CA LEU A 71 -16.53 0.77 3.27
C LEU A 71 -16.60 0.37 1.80
N TYR A 72 -17.80 0.06 1.34
CA TYR A 72 -18.10 -0.23 -0.06
C TYR A 72 -18.50 1.03 -0.79
N TYR A 73 -17.97 1.25 -1.99
CA TYR A 73 -18.23 2.45 -2.77
C TYR A 73 -18.73 2.10 -4.17
N GLY A 74 -19.69 2.89 -4.66
CA GLY A 74 -19.95 3.00 -6.10
C GLY A 74 -19.16 4.17 -6.70
N ASN A 75 -19.63 4.70 -7.83
CA ASN A 75 -18.99 5.81 -8.54
C ASN A 75 -18.93 7.15 -7.79
N GLN A 76 -19.66 7.35 -6.70
CA GLN A 76 -19.74 8.66 -6.02
C GLN A 76 -19.86 8.58 -4.49
N ARG A 77 -20.43 7.52 -3.94
CA ARG A 77 -20.81 7.43 -2.53
C ARG A 77 -20.64 6.02 -2.01
N VAL A 78 -20.65 5.91 -0.68
CA VAL A 78 -20.80 4.64 0.02
C VAL A 78 -22.09 3.94 -0.42
N ILE A 79 -22.00 2.63 -0.63
CA ILE A 79 -23.09 1.73 -0.99
C ILE A 79 -23.24 0.62 0.05
N HIS A 80 -24.31 -0.17 -0.06
CA HIS A 80 -24.39 -1.42 0.67
C HIS A 80 -23.41 -2.45 0.08
N PRO A 81 -22.94 -3.44 0.87
CA PRO A 81 -22.08 -4.49 0.36
C PRO A 81 -22.71 -5.16 -0.88
N PRO A 82 -22.05 -5.12 -2.06
CA PRO A 82 -22.55 -5.78 -3.26
C PRO A 82 -22.38 -7.31 -3.13
N SER A 83 -23.28 -8.07 -3.75
CA SER A 83 -23.16 -9.52 -3.85
C SER A 83 -22.41 -9.91 -5.12
N GLU A 84 -21.93 -11.15 -5.20
CA GLU A 84 -21.31 -11.70 -6.41
C GLU A 84 -22.23 -11.49 -7.63
N GLY A 85 -21.66 -10.92 -8.71
CA GLY A 85 -22.39 -10.54 -9.93
C GLY A 85 -23.14 -9.21 -9.89
N ASP A 86 -23.18 -8.50 -8.74
CA ASP A 86 -23.65 -7.12 -8.69
C ASP A 86 -22.55 -6.15 -9.16
N ALA A 87 -22.96 -4.97 -9.66
CA ALA A 87 -22.03 -3.87 -9.92
C ALA A 87 -21.18 -3.52 -8.69
N PHE A 88 -19.89 -3.23 -8.91
CA PHE A 88 -18.89 -2.92 -7.87
C PHE A 88 -18.57 -4.06 -6.89
N TYR A 89 -18.97 -5.31 -7.20
CA TYR A 89 -18.41 -6.49 -6.54
C TYR A 89 -16.90 -6.61 -6.83
N GLY A 90 -16.12 -7.26 -5.96
CA GLY A 90 -14.66 -7.39 -6.12
C GLY A 90 -13.79 -6.21 -5.67
N GLN A 91 -14.34 -5.18 -5.04
CA GLN A 91 -13.52 -4.06 -4.49
C GLN A 91 -12.81 -4.47 -3.19
N ASP A 92 -11.85 -3.65 -2.75
CA ASP A 92 -10.95 -3.90 -1.61
C ASP A 92 -11.69 -4.41 -0.36
N ALA A 93 -12.80 -3.75 0.00
CA ALA A 93 -13.61 -4.07 1.18
C ALA A 93 -14.28 -5.48 1.17
N GLN A 94 -14.23 -6.24 0.08
CA GLN A 94 -14.69 -7.63 0.02
C GLN A 94 -13.61 -8.63 0.39
N TYR A 95 -12.35 -8.21 0.37
CA TYR A 95 -11.20 -9.07 0.61
C TYR A 95 -10.63 -8.79 1.99
N ASN A 96 -10.35 -9.85 2.75
CA ASN A 96 -9.69 -9.72 4.04
C ASN A 96 -8.18 -9.84 3.82
N GLY A 97 -7.43 -8.77 4.06
CA GLY A 97 -5.98 -8.82 4.16
C GLY A 97 -5.52 -9.07 5.60
N ILE A 98 -4.19 -9.07 5.78
CA ILE A 98 -3.57 -9.11 7.10
C ILE A 98 -3.56 -7.69 7.67
N GLU A 99 -4.40 -7.40 8.65
CA GLU A 99 -4.41 -6.09 9.31
C GLU A 99 -3.05 -5.80 9.99
N PRO A 100 -2.58 -4.54 9.99
CA PRO A 100 -1.43 -4.15 10.79
C PRO A 100 -1.66 -4.43 12.28
N HIS A 101 -0.64 -4.94 12.98
CA HIS A 101 -0.72 -5.20 14.42
C HIS A 101 0.29 -4.34 15.16
N PHE A 102 -0.15 -3.12 15.51
CA PHE A 102 0.70 -2.14 16.19
C PHE A 102 0.73 -2.35 17.71
N VAL A 103 1.92 -2.25 18.29
CA VAL A 103 2.17 -2.28 19.74
C VAL A 103 2.96 -1.04 20.13
N ASP A 104 2.38 -0.20 20.99
CA ASP A 104 3.12 0.90 21.63
C ASP A 104 4.00 0.34 22.75
N ASN A 105 5.32 0.45 22.58
CA ASN A 105 6.30 -0.09 23.53
C ASN A 105 6.47 0.80 24.78
N GLY A 106 5.83 1.98 24.82
CA GLY A 106 5.89 2.90 25.95
C GLY A 106 7.20 3.68 26.09
N ASP A 107 8.08 3.62 25.08
CA ASP A 107 9.41 4.23 25.04
C ASP A 107 9.61 5.16 23.83
N GLY A 108 8.52 5.52 23.15
CA GLY A 108 8.52 6.33 21.93
C GLY A 108 8.62 5.51 20.63
N THR A 109 8.60 4.18 20.71
CA THR A 109 8.58 3.28 19.55
C THR A 109 7.27 2.51 19.42
N ILE A 110 6.89 2.23 18.17
CA ILE A 110 5.74 1.39 17.80
C ILE A 110 6.26 0.18 17.04
N THR A 111 5.96 -1.03 17.52
CA THR A 111 6.24 -2.27 16.78
C THR A 111 5.04 -2.60 15.90
N ASP A 112 5.25 -2.90 14.62
CA ASP A 112 4.26 -3.57 13.78
C ASP A 112 4.61 -5.06 13.71
N GLU A 113 3.88 -5.87 14.47
CA GLU A 113 4.13 -7.31 14.53
C GLU A 113 3.76 -8.03 13.23
N SER A 114 2.92 -7.42 12.39
CA SER A 114 2.55 -8.00 11.09
C SER A 114 3.69 -7.90 10.08
N THR A 115 4.44 -6.78 10.09
CA THR A 115 5.52 -6.53 9.13
C THR A 115 6.92 -6.79 9.68
N GLY A 116 7.06 -6.89 11.02
CA GLY A 116 8.36 -6.98 11.69
C GLY A 116 9.15 -5.67 11.68
N LEU A 117 8.50 -4.57 11.26
CA LEU A 117 9.07 -3.23 11.31
C LEU A 117 8.81 -2.60 12.69
N MET A 118 9.72 -1.74 13.13
CA MET A 118 9.53 -0.90 14.31
C MET A 118 9.78 0.55 13.92
N TRP A 119 8.91 1.43 14.39
CA TRP A 119 8.81 2.81 13.98
C TRP A 119 9.00 3.75 15.16
N GLN A 120 9.50 4.96 14.87
CA GLN A 120 9.30 6.06 15.80
C GLN A 120 7.81 6.45 15.85
N LYS A 121 7.28 6.66 17.06
CA LYS A 121 5.92 7.17 17.26
C LYS A 121 5.77 8.60 16.74
N GLU A 122 6.67 9.46 17.21
CA GLU A 122 6.74 10.87 16.82
C GLU A 122 7.26 11.04 15.39
N MET A 123 7.02 12.22 14.83
CA MET A 123 7.56 12.69 13.56
C MET A 123 8.39 13.94 13.81
N THR A 124 9.46 14.12 13.04
CA THR A 124 10.29 15.32 13.05
C THR A 124 10.25 16.02 11.69
N ARG A 125 10.87 17.19 11.58
CA ARG A 125 11.08 17.89 10.31
C ARG A 125 12.49 17.65 9.81
N SER A 126 12.69 17.57 8.50
CA SER A 126 14.02 17.46 7.88
C SER A 126 14.02 17.97 6.43
N ASP A 127 15.20 18.37 5.95
CA ASP A 127 15.48 18.40 4.51
C ASP A 127 15.96 17.01 4.06
N PHE A 128 15.85 16.73 2.75
CA PHE A 128 16.22 15.43 2.19
C PHE A 128 17.68 15.07 2.48
N ASP A 129 18.60 15.99 2.17
CA ASP A 129 20.06 15.79 2.33
C ASP A 129 20.50 15.60 3.81
N ASP A 130 19.65 15.91 4.79
CA ASP A 130 19.95 15.79 6.23
C ASP A 130 19.24 14.58 6.87
N ALA A 131 18.31 13.92 6.18
CA ALA A 131 17.48 12.87 6.76
C ALA A 131 18.31 11.68 7.26
N GLU A 132 19.34 11.27 6.51
CA GLU A 132 20.24 10.18 6.91
C GLU A 132 21.08 10.54 8.14
N ASN A 133 21.59 11.77 8.23
CA ASN A 133 22.32 12.21 9.44
C ASN A 133 21.41 12.17 10.68
N LYS A 134 20.13 12.53 10.53
CA LYS A 134 19.16 12.44 11.62
C LYS A 134 18.85 11.00 12.00
N ALA A 135 18.83 10.09 11.02
CA ALA A 135 18.66 8.68 11.26
C ALA A 135 19.83 8.09 12.05
N GLU A 136 21.06 8.32 11.60
CA GLU A 136 22.29 7.88 12.27
C GLU A 136 22.44 8.42 13.71
N ALA A 137 21.88 9.61 13.99
CA ALA A 137 21.94 10.23 15.31
C ALA A 137 20.80 9.80 16.24
N ALA A 138 19.77 9.11 15.74
CA ALA A 138 18.58 8.77 16.50
C ALA A 138 18.87 7.69 17.55
N THR A 139 18.29 7.87 18.75
CA THR A 139 18.44 6.93 19.89
C THR A 139 17.10 6.56 20.54
N THR A 140 15.99 6.77 19.83
CA THR A 140 14.62 6.52 20.33
C THR A 140 14.47 5.07 20.78
N GLY A 141 13.82 4.84 21.93
CA GLY A 141 13.72 3.50 22.54
C GLY A 141 15.05 2.88 22.99
N GLY A 142 16.17 3.62 22.92
CA GLY A 142 17.51 3.11 23.22
C GLY A 142 18.18 2.34 22.08
N TYR A 143 17.63 2.40 20.86
CA TYR A 143 18.19 1.77 19.66
C TYR A 143 19.01 2.75 18.81
N ASP A 144 20.05 2.28 18.13
CA ASP A 144 21.00 3.07 17.33
C ASP A 144 21.09 2.62 15.86
N ASP A 145 20.18 1.75 15.41
CA ASP A 145 20.07 1.19 14.06
C ASP A 145 18.88 1.79 13.26
N TRP A 146 18.49 3.02 13.59
CA TRP A 146 17.43 3.74 12.89
C TRP A 146 17.86 4.15 11.48
N ARG A 147 16.91 4.09 10.54
CA ARG A 147 17.12 4.48 9.14
C ARG A 147 15.92 5.23 8.57
N VAL A 148 16.14 5.96 7.49
CA VAL A 148 15.06 6.53 6.68
C VAL A 148 14.31 5.37 5.99
N PRO A 149 12.97 5.27 6.10
CA PRO A 149 12.22 4.19 5.49
C PRO A 149 12.30 4.27 3.97
N THR A 150 12.25 3.12 3.29
CA THR A 150 11.93 3.06 1.87
C THR A 150 10.45 3.43 1.65
N ILE A 151 10.05 3.74 0.43
CA ILE A 151 8.65 4.04 0.13
C ILE A 151 7.72 2.84 0.37
N LYS A 152 8.17 1.60 0.11
CA LYS A 152 7.39 0.38 0.40
C LYS A 152 7.14 0.23 1.90
N GLU A 153 8.15 0.47 2.73
CA GLU A 153 8.00 0.46 4.19
C GLU A 153 7.08 1.58 4.66
N MET A 154 7.28 2.81 4.19
CA MET A 154 6.43 3.94 4.58
C MET A 154 4.97 3.72 4.16
N TYR A 155 4.73 3.09 3.00
CA TYR A 155 3.40 2.76 2.52
C TYR A 155 2.70 1.65 3.33
N SER A 156 3.45 0.82 4.08
CA SER A 156 2.84 -0.14 5.01
C SER A 156 1.98 0.52 6.09
N LEU A 157 2.30 1.77 6.46
CA LEU A 157 1.55 2.59 7.43
C LEU A 157 0.30 3.26 6.83
N MET A 158 0.11 3.21 5.51
CA MET A 158 -1.03 3.83 4.85
C MET A 158 -2.34 3.23 5.35
N ASP A 159 -3.26 4.08 5.78
CA ASP A 159 -4.59 3.70 6.28
C ASP A 159 -5.68 4.38 5.44
N PHE A 160 -6.38 3.60 4.62
CA PHE A 160 -7.43 4.08 3.71
C PHE A 160 -8.78 4.32 4.38
N ARG A 161 -8.85 4.27 5.73
CA ARG A 161 -9.91 4.94 6.50
C ARG A 161 -9.75 6.46 6.49
N GLY A 162 -8.54 6.95 6.19
CA GLY A 162 -8.26 8.36 5.93
C GLY A 162 -9.07 8.92 4.76
N THR A 163 -9.27 10.23 4.75
CA THR A 163 -10.04 10.90 3.69
C THR A 163 -9.32 12.12 3.14
N ASP A 164 -9.23 12.21 1.82
CA ASP A 164 -8.59 13.29 1.08
C ASP A 164 -9.33 14.62 1.29
N PRO A 165 -8.68 15.62 1.91
CA PRO A 165 -9.32 16.91 2.19
C PRO A 165 -9.28 17.84 0.98
N ASP A 166 -10.12 18.88 1.03
CA ASP A 166 -10.02 19.98 0.06
C ASP A 166 -8.66 20.68 0.25
N PRO A 167 -7.80 20.80 -0.79
CA PRO A 167 -6.52 21.50 -0.70
C PRO A 167 -6.65 22.98 -0.30
N MET A 168 -7.85 23.57 -0.42
CA MET A 168 -8.16 24.94 -0.02
C MET A 168 -8.80 25.03 1.38
N ALA A 169 -8.91 23.92 2.11
CA ALA A 169 -9.48 23.94 3.46
C ALA A 169 -8.62 24.77 4.42
N GLU A 170 -9.28 25.68 5.15
CA GLU A 170 -8.63 26.56 6.14
C GLU A 170 -8.61 25.96 7.56
N SER A 171 -9.15 24.74 7.75
CA SER A 171 -9.27 24.09 9.05
C SER A 171 -9.07 22.58 8.96
N ALA A 172 -8.35 22.03 9.93
CA ALA A 172 -8.18 20.59 10.13
C ALA A 172 -9.36 19.90 10.83
N SER A 173 -10.38 20.67 11.24
CA SER A 173 -11.50 20.11 11.99
C SER A 173 -12.28 19.10 11.16
N GLY A 174 -12.39 17.87 11.66
CA GLY A 174 -13.12 16.78 11.00
C GLY A 174 -12.37 16.09 9.87
N LEU A 175 -11.08 16.38 9.68
CA LEU A 175 -10.23 15.64 8.77
C LEU A 175 -9.70 14.36 9.44
N THR A 176 -9.52 13.31 8.65
CA THR A 176 -8.95 12.04 9.10
C THR A 176 -7.73 11.74 8.24
N PRO A 177 -6.51 11.67 8.82
CA PRO A 177 -5.30 11.40 8.06
C PRO A 177 -5.24 9.94 7.65
N PHE A 178 -4.35 9.64 6.70
CA PHE A 178 -4.15 8.30 6.17
C PHE A 178 -3.13 7.49 7.00
N VAL A 179 -3.22 7.59 8.32
CA VAL A 179 -2.39 6.85 9.27
C VAL A 179 -3.18 6.59 10.55
N ASP A 180 -2.90 5.48 11.23
CA ASP A 180 -3.56 5.17 12.50
C ASP A 180 -3.04 6.08 13.62
N THR A 181 -3.84 7.10 13.95
CA THR A 181 -3.51 8.10 14.99
C THR A 181 -3.67 7.61 16.44
N GLU A 182 -4.13 6.37 16.65
CA GLU A 182 -4.04 5.75 17.97
C GLU A 182 -2.59 5.42 18.33
N TYR A 183 -1.79 5.04 17.32
CA TYR A 183 -0.40 4.62 17.49
C TYR A 183 0.62 5.67 17.05
N PHE A 184 0.33 6.41 15.99
CA PHE A 184 1.28 7.33 15.38
C PHE A 184 0.88 8.79 15.57
N ASP A 185 1.83 9.61 16.01
CA ASP A 185 1.58 11.04 16.08
C ASP A 185 1.44 11.60 14.66
N PHE A 186 0.50 12.52 14.49
CA PHE A 186 0.26 13.17 13.21
C PHE A 186 -0.22 14.59 13.46
N GLU A 187 0.24 15.50 12.60
CA GLU A 187 -0.28 16.86 12.55
C GLU A 187 -0.56 17.27 11.11
N TYR A 188 -1.64 18.02 10.93
CA TYR A 188 -1.84 18.77 9.71
C TYR A 188 -0.97 20.03 9.74
N PRO A 189 -0.24 20.36 8.65
CA PRO A 189 0.58 21.56 8.58
C PRO A 189 -0.17 22.83 8.95
N THR A 190 0.48 23.66 9.78
CA THR A 190 -0.03 24.99 10.18
C THR A 190 0.50 26.13 9.30
N VAL A 191 1.49 25.83 8.46
CA VAL A 191 2.09 26.74 7.47
C VAL A 191 2.02 26.07 6.10
N GLY A 192 1.60 26.81 5.07
CA GLY A 192 1.36 26.26 3.73
C GLY A 192 -0.06 25.71 3.61
N ARG A 193 -0.27 24.71 2.75
CA ARG A 193 -1.58 24.05 2.63
C ARG A 193 -1.68 22.93 3.64
N ILE A 194 -2.91 22.66 4.08
CA ILE A 194 -3.20 21.59 5.03
C ILE A 194 -2.85 20.19 4.50
N ILE A 195 -2.75 20.05 3.18
CA ILE A 195 -2.36 18.80 2.52
C ILE A 195 -0.85 18.61 2.43
N ASP A 196 0.00 19.56 2.84
CA ASP A 196 1.44 19.46 2.64
C ASP A 196 2.16 18.63 3.75
N ALA A 197 1.55 17.54 4.21
CA ALA A 197 2.12 16.60 5.18
C ALA A 197 3.00 15.54 4.48
N GLN A 198 4.05 16.02 3.81
CA GLN A 198 4.92 15.25 2.92
C GLN A 198 6.05 14.58 3.71
N TYR A 199 6.10 13.26 3.75
CA TYR A 199 7.11 12.49 4.48
C TYR A 199 8.25 12.01 3.58
N ILE A 200 9.48 12.15 4.07
CA ILE A 200 10.69 11.66 3.43
C ILE A 200 10.72 10.13 3.45
N THR A 201 11.16 9.56 2.33
CA THR A 201 11.64 8.17 2.25
C THR A 201 13.01 8.17 1.57
N SER A 202 13.75 7.07 1.68
CA SER A 202 15.04 6.86 1.02
C SER A 202 14.90 6.44 -0.44
N THR A 203 13.67 6.24 -0.95
CA THR A 203 13.45 5.81 -2.33
C THR A 203 13.49 6.99 -3.29
N GLU A 204 14.62 7.17 -3.95
CA GLU A 204 14.82 8.19 -4.97
C GLU A 204 14.11 7.86 -6.28
N TYR A 205 13.64 8.89 -6.99
CA TYR A 205 13.22 8.72 -8.37
C TYR A 205 14.45 8.72 -9.27
N VAL A 206 14.59 7.69 -10.12
CA VAL A 206 15.74 7.52 -11.01
C VAL A 206 15.78 8.51 -12.18
N TYR A 207 14.82 9.42 -12.27
CA TYR A 207 14.80 10.52 -13.24
C TYR A 207 14.48 11.86 -12.55
N LYS A 208 13.82 12.78 -13.25
CA LYS A 208 13.52 14.13 -12.78
C LYS A 208 12.05 14.43 -12.91
N VAL A 209 11.53 15.14 -11.93
CA VAL A 209 10.18 15.71 -11.95
C VAL A 209 10.24 17.20 -12.30
N MET A 210 9.13 17.77 -12.78
CA MET A 210 9.05 19.17 -13.22
C MET A 210 10.18 19.55 -14.18
N THR A 211 10.51 18.65 -15.11
CA THR A 211 11.60 18.77 -16.10
C THR A 211 13.04 18.70 -15.54
N VAL A 212 13.32 19.29 -14.37
CA VAL A 212 14.73 19.50 -13.92
C VAL A 212 15.03 19.08 -12.49
N GLN A 213 14.04 18.75 -11.68
CA GLN A 213 14.22 18.52 -10.25
C GLN A 213 14.48 17.04 -9.96
N ALA A 214 15.64 16.75 -9.36
CA ALA A 214 15.84 15.44 -8.73
C ALA A 214 14.83 15.27 -7.58
N ALA A 215 14.32 14.07 -7.40
CA ALA A 215 13.21 13.81 -6.51
C ALA A 215 13.34 12.48 -5.77
N PHE A 216 12.60 12.37 -4.67
CA PHE A 216 12.34 11.12 -3.97
C PHE A 216 10.84 10.85 -3.95
N PHE A 217 10.44 9.59 -3.88
CA PHE A 217 9.05 9.22 -3.63
C PHE A 217 8.75 9.42 -2.15
N GLY A 218 7.97 10.45 -1.83
CA GLY A 218 7.48 10.65 -0.47
C GLY A 218 6.05 10.15 -0.31
N LEU A 219 5.66 9.92 0.93
CA LEU A 219 4.28 9.62 1.28
C LEU A 219 3.60 10.84 1.92
N ASN A 220 2.41 11.18 1.46
CA ASN A 220 1.63 12.24 2.05
C ASN A 220 0.49 11.68 2.91
N LEU A 221 0.65 11.73 4.22
CA LEU A 221 -0.34 11.19 5.15
C LEU A 221 -1.54 12.12 5.37
N ALA A 222 -1.51 13.35 4.85
CA ALA A 222 -2.68 14.23 4.85
C ALA A 222 -3.62 13.96 3.67
N ASP A 223 -3.07 13.60 2.50
CA ASP A 223 -3.84 13.48 1.25
C ASP A 223 -3.76 12.11 0.56
N GLY A 224 -3.08 11.12 1.17
CA GLY A 224 -3.18 9.71 0.81
C GLY A 224 -2.44 9.28 -0.46
N ARG A 225 -1.32 9.94 -0.79
CA ARG A 225 -0.62 9.74 -2.09
C ARG A 225 0.88 9.57 -1.98
N ILE A 226 1.42 8.75 -2.90
CA ILE A 226 2.86 8.71 -3.20
C ILE A 226 3.16 9.71 -4.32
N LYS A 227 4.15 10.59 -4.10
CA LYS A 227 4.56 11.60 -5.10
C LYS A 227 6.07 11.74 -5.15
N GLY A 228 6.61 12.03 -6.33
CA GLY A 228 7.97 12.52 -6.50
C GLY A 228 8.09 13.96 -5.97
N TYR A 229 8.73 14.12 -4.82
CA TYR A 229 9.02 15.42 -4.22
C TYR A 229 10.45 15.87 -4.53
N PRO A 230 10.67 17.15 -4.89
CA PRO A 230 12.01 17.66 -5.13
C PRO A 230 12.94 17.50 -3.91
N GLN A 231 14.12 16.92 -4.10
CA GLN A 231 15.12 16.79 -3.02
C GLN A 231 15.57 18.18 -2.51
N SER A 232 15.65 19.16 -3.41
CA SER A 232 16.04 20.54 -3.11
C SER A 232 15.21 21.57 -3.88
N GLY A 233 15.32 22.84 -3.48
CA GLY A 233 14.57 23.95 -4.08
C GLY A 233 13.09 24.01 -3.66
N GLY A 234 12.31 24.95 -4.22
CA GLY A 234 10.90 25.16 -3.87
C GLY A 234 10.65 26.21 -2.78
N ASP A 235 9.38 26.55 -2.60
CA ASP A 235 8.94 27.71 -1.79
C ASP A 235 8.71 27.39 -0.31
N LEU A 236 8.57 26.10 0.05
CA LEU A 236 8.47 25.67 1.44
C LEU A 236 9.86 25.75 2.10
N LYS A 237 10.11 26.87 2.76
CA LYS A 237 11.26 27.10 3.63
C LYS A 237 10.79 27.16 5.07
N VAL A 238 10.91 26.03 5.76
CA VAL A 238 10.70 25.94 7.21
C VAL A 238 12.06 25.78 7.85
N GLU A 239 12.34 26.52 8.93
CA GLU A 239 13.65 26.57 9.59
C GLU A 239 14.14 25.18 10.05
N GLU A 240 13.20 24.30 10.40
CA GLU A 240 13.45 22.94 10.89
C GLU A 240 13.55 21.88 9.78
N GLY A 241 13.36 22.25 8.51
CA GLY A 241 13.38 21.36 7.35
C GLY A 241 12.03 21.28 6.62
N ARG A 242 12.08 21.02 5.30
CA ARG A 242 10.91 21.10 4.41
C ARG A 242 9.89 19.98 4.59
N TYR A 243 10.32 18.78 4.92
CA TYR A 243 9.49 17.58 4.92
C TYR A 243 9.37 16.99 6.33
N TYR A 244 8.38 16.12 6.52
CA TYR A 244 8.27 15.31 7.72
C TYR A 244 9.19 14.07 7.61
N LEU A 245 9.70 13.60 8.73
CA LEU A 245 10.56 12.42 8.82
C LEU A 245 10.08 11.54 9.98
N ARG A 246 9.87 10.26 9.69
CA ARG A 246 9.64 9.20 10.66
C ARG A 246 10.59 8.07 10.34
N LEU A 247 11.38 7.65 11.32
CA LEU A 247 12.39 6.62 11.13
C LEU A 247 11.83 5.24 11.41
N VAL A 248 12.45 4.26 10.78
CA VAL A 248 12.12 2.83 10.89
C VAL A 248 13.38 2.04 11.26
N ARG A 249 13.18 0.86 11.83
CA ARG A 249 14.19 -0.16 12.08
C ARG A 249 13.56 -1.55 11.99
N GLY A 250 14.37 -2.61 12.03
CA GLY A 250 13.91 -3.97 11.82
C GLY A 250 13.62 -4.29 10.35
N ASN A 251 13.14 -5.52 10.12
CA ASN A 251 12.91 -6.19 8.82
C ASN A 251 13.48 -5.46 7.58
N THR A 252 14.78 -5.56 7.35
CA THR A 252 15.44 -4.92 6.19
C THR A 252 15.10 -5.58 4.85
N ALA A 253 14.40 -6.72 4.86
CA ALA A 253 13.95 -7.40 3.64
C ALA A 253 12.58 -6.89 3.17
N TYR A 254 11.85 -6.12 3.99
CA TYR A 254 10.51 -5.64 3.65
C TYR A 254 10.50 -4.89 2.31
N GLY A 255 9.62 -5.30 1.39
CA GLY A 255 9.49 -4.71 0.07
C GLY A 255 10.47 -5.24 -0.99
N THR A 256 11.31 -6.22 -0.66
CA THR A 256 12.12 -6.95 -1.63
C THR A 256 11.31 -8.12 -2.19
N ASN A 257 10.97 -8.08 -3.47
CA ASN A 257 10.22 -9.16 -4.12
C ASN A 257 11.12 -10.35 -4.49
N PHE A 258 10.52 -11.52 -4.65
CA PHE A 258 11.17 -12.70 -5.23
C PHE A 258 10.24 -13.35 -6.27
N PHE A 259 10.31 -12.84 -7.50
CA PHE A 259 9.42 -13.27 -8.59
C PHE A 259 9.86 -14.57 -9.24
N VAL A 260 8.90 -15.46 -9.45
CA VAL A 260 9.03 -16.74 -10.15
C VAL A 260 8.01 -16.79 -11.28
N ASP A 261 8.49 -16.93 -12.52
CA ASP A 261 7.63 -17.24 -13.66
C ASP A 261 7.23 -18.72 -13.62
N ASN A 262 5.93 -18.98 -13.56
CA ASN A 262 5.37 -20.32 -13.49
C ASN A 262 5.30 -21.02 -14.87
N GLY A 263 5.56 -20.29 -15.95
CA GLY A 263 5.55 -20.80 -17.32
C GLY A 263 4.15 -21.05 -17.89
N ASP A 264 3.12 -20.52 -17.23
CA ASP A 264 1.70 -20.65 -17.59
C ASP A 264 0.99 -19.29 -17.76
N GLY A 265 1.76 -18.20 -17.84
CA GLY A 265 1.25 -16.83 -17.90
C GLY A 265 1.02 -16.19 -16.52
N THR A 266 1.48 -16.83 -15.44
CA THR A 266 1.42 -16.28 -14.08
C THR A 266 2.81 -16.10 -13.45
N ILE A 267 2.93 -15.07 -12.61
CA ILE A 267 4.13 -14.76 -11.84
C ILE A 267 3.81 -14.86 -10.34
N THR A 268 4.51 -15.73 -9.62
CA THR A 268 4.42 -15.79 -8.15
C THR A 268 5.49 -14.91 -7.54
N ASP A 269 5.11 -13.99 -6.68
CA ASP A 269 6.03 -13.31 -5.78
C ASP A 269 6.16 -14.15 -4.49
N GLU A 270 7.18 -14.97 -4.41
CA GLU A 270 7.42 -15.80 -3.23
C GLU A 270 7.70 -14.94 -1.97
N ALA A 271 8.07 -13.66 -2.10
CA ALA A 271 8.27 -12.80 -0.94
C ALA A 271 6.96 -12.43 -0.25
N THR A 272 5.87 -12.26 -1.00
CA THR A 272 4.54 -11.89 -0.47
C THR A 272 3.56 -13.06 -0.45
N GLY A 273 3.82 -14.11 -1.22
CA GLY A 273 2.90 -15.22 -1.46
C GLY A 273 1.83 -14.94 -2.52
N LEU A 274 1.80 -13.72 -3.10
CA LEU A 274 0.83 -13.33 -4.12
C LEU A 274 1.22 -13.89 -5.49
N THR A 275 0.23 -14.25 -6.28
CA THR A 275 0.40 -14.65 -7.68
C THR A 275 -0.35 -13.67 -8.58
N TRP A 276 0.31 -13.26 -9.66
CA TRP A 276 -0.12 -12.20 -10.56
C TRP A 276 -0.25 -12.76 -11.98
N THR A 277 -1.12 -12.17 -12.79
CA THR A 277 -1.01 -12.36 -14.24
C THR A 277 0.31 -11.76 -14.73
N GLN A 278 0.97 -12.42 -15.68
CA GLN A 278 2.20 -11.94 -16.30
C GLN A 278 1.94 -10.76 -17.22
N SER A 279 0.83 -10.78 -17.96
CA SER A 279 0.38 -9.69 -18.80
C SER A 279 -0.69 -8.85 -18.10
N ASP A 280 -0.90 -7.63 -18.59
CA ASP A 280 -2.00 -6.78 -18.17
C ASP A 280 -3.21 -6.90 -19.11
N SER A 281 -4.31 -6.25 -18.74
CA SER A 281 -5.57 -6.29 -19.50
C SER A 281 -5.47 -5.82 -20.95
N GLY A 282 -4.39 -5.15 -21.37
CA GLY A 282 -4.20 -4.71 -22.75
C GLY A 282 -3.51 -5.73 -23.65
N ASP A 283 -3.10 -6.89 -23.12
CA ASP A 283 -2.53 -7.96 -23.93
C ASP A 283 -3.57 -8.65 -24.83
N ASP A 284 -3.12 -9.08 -26.01
CA ASP A 284 -3.95 -9.77 -27.01
C ASP A 284 -4.59 -11.05 -26.45
N GLU A 285 -4.00 -11.68 -25.41
CA GLU A 285 -4.57 -12.87 -24.77
C GLU A 285 -5.92 -12.60 -24.08
N PHE A 286 -6.19 -11.36 -23.67
CA PHE A 286 -7.46 -10.97 -23.05
C PHE A 286 -8.45 -10.34 -24.03
N ALA A 287 -8.06 -10.10 -25.29
CA ALA A 287 -8.86 -9.34 -26.27
C ALA A 287 -10.30 -9.88 -26.46
N ASP A 288 -10.49 -11.20 -26.46
CA ASP A 288 -11.82 -11.80 -26.61
C ASP A 288 -12.75 -11.45 -25.43
N MET A 289 -12.21 -11.38 -24.20
CA MET A 289 -12.96 -11.02 -23.00
C MET A 289 -13.34 -9.53 -22.98
N LEU A 290 -12.50 -8.68 -23.59
CA LEU A 290 -12.69 -7.22 -23.58
C LEU A 290 -13.86 -6.74 -24.45
N SER A 291 -14.34 -7.58 -25.38
CA SER A 291 -15.47 -7.26 -26.25
C SER A 291 -16.79 -6.94 -25.53
N ALA A 292 -16.86 -7.21 -24.22
CA ALA A 292 -17.98 -6.90 -23.35
C ALA A 292 -17.92 -5.49 -22.72
N TYR A 293 -16.78 -4.80 -22.75
CA TYR A 293 -16.55 -3.52 -22.05
C TYR A 293 -16.54 -2.31 -23.00
N THR A 294 -16.41 -1.12 -22.42
CA THR A 294 -16.44 0.16 -23.17
C THR A 294 -15.31 0.26 -24.19
N ASN A 295 -14.08 -0.12 -23.80
CA ASN A 295 -12.91 -0.14 -24.69
C ASN A 295 -12.41 -1.58 -24.86
N ASP A 296 -11.94 -1.90 -26.06
CA ASP A 296 -11.38 -3.21 -26.42
C ASP A 296 -9.85 -3.24 -26.41
N ASP A 297 -9.20 -2.16 -25.96
CA ASP A 297 -7.74 -2.00 -25.85
C ASP A 297 -7.18 -2.29 -24.45
N GLY A 298 -8.02 -2.81 -23.55
CA GLY A 298 -7.67 -3.16 -22.18
C GLY A 298 -7.77 -2.03 -21.17
N SER A 299 -8.08 -0.81 -21.61
CA SER A 299 -8.34 0.31 -20.70
C SER A 299 -9.78 0.27 -20.17
N LEU A 300 -9.94 0.11 -18.85
CA LEU A 300 -11.23 -0.14 -18.22
C LEU A 300 -11.57 0.97 -17.23
N ASN A 301 -12.84 1.37 -17.15
CA ASN A 301 -13.27 2.19 -16.01
C ASN A 301 -13.26 1.34 -14.73
N TRP A 302 -13.44 1.95 -13.55
CA TRP A 302 -13.25 1.22 -12.30
C TRP A 302 -14.28 0.09 -12.07
N GLU A 303 -15.53 0.26 -12.50
CA GLU A 303 -16.55 -0.79 -12.40
C GLU A 303 -16.22 -1.97 -13.33
N GLU A 304 -15.79 -1.67 -14.56
CA GLU A 304 -15.36 -2.67 -15.55
C GLU A 304 -14.08 -3.39 -15.12
N ALA A 305 -13.15 -2.70 -14.46
CA ALA A 305 -11.91 -3.29 -13.95
C ALA A 305 -12.17 -4.33 -12.87
N LEU A 306 -13.14 -4.06 -11.99
CA LEU A 306 -13.60 -5.01 -10.99
C LEU A 306 -14.27 -6.21 -11.65
N ASP A 307 -15.22 -5.98 -12.56
CA ASP A 307 -15.93 -7.04 -13.27
C ASP A 307 -14.98 -7.92 -14.11
N PHE A 308 -13.98 -7.33 -14.77
CA PHE A 308 -12.96 -8.05 -15.52
C PHE A 308 -12.17 -9.02 -14.64
N ALA A 309 -11.69 -8.57 -13.48
CA ALA A 309 -10.89 -9.42 -12.61
C ALA A 309 -11.71 -10.56 -12.00
N GLU A 310 -12.93 -10.28 -11.53
CA GLU A 310 -13.80 -11.28 -10.88
C GLU A 310 -14.32 -12.35 -11.85
N ASN A 311 -14.43 -12.04 -13.14
CA ASN A 311 -14.88 -13.00 -14.15
C ASN A 311 -13.72 -13.65 -14.93
N LEU A 312 -12.47 -13.44 -14.51
CA LEU A 312 -11.32 -14.01 -15.18
C LEU A 312 -11.15 -15.49 -14.83
N ASP A 313 -11.25 -16.37 -15.85
CA ASP A 313 -10.81 -17.77 -15.78
C ASP A 313 -9.50 -17.88 -16.58
N TYR A 314 -8.38 -17.91 -15.86
CA TYR A 314 -7.04 -17.82 -16.46
C TYR A 314 -6.03 -18.71 -15.74
N ALA A 315 -5.16 -19.35 -16.53
CA ALA A 315 -4.17 -20.34 -16.06
C ALA A 315 -4.77 -21.47 -15.18
N GLY A 316 -6.07 -21.77 -15.34
CA GLY A 316 -6.79 -22.78 -14.56
C GLY A 316 -7.27 -22.30 -13.18
N TYR A 317 -7.34 -20.99 -12.96
CA TYR A 317 -7.82 -20.36 -11.74
C TYR A 317 -8.95 -19.37 -12.04
N ASP A 318 -9.90 -19.29 -11.12
CA ASP A 318 -11.13 -18.47 -11.18
C ASP A 318 -11.30 -17.56 -9.95
N ASP A 319 -10.26 -17.45 -9.12
CA ASP A 319 -10.20 -16.62 -7.90
C ASP A 319 -9.34 -15.36 -8.08
N TRP A 320 -9.25 -14.88 -9.32
CA TRP A 320 -8.58 -13.63 -9.65
C TRP A 320 -9.38 -12.43 -9.14
N ARG A 321 -8.66 -11.40 -8.69
CA ARG A 321 -9.25 -10.17 -8.18
C ARG A 321 -8.40 -8.96 -8.55
N LEU A 322 -9.01 -7.78 -8.47
CA LEU A 322 -8.28 -6.53 -8.59
C LEU A 322 -7.42 -6.34 -7.31
N PRO A 323 -6.11 -6.07 -7.41
CA PRO A 323 -5.26 -5.88 -6.24
C PRO A 323 -5.69 -4.64 -5.45
N ASN A 324 -5.52 -4.66 -4.14
CA ASN A 324 -5.63 -3.44 -3.35
C ASN A 324 -4.42 -2.52 -3.59
N ALA A 325 -4.49 -1.29 -3.07
CA ALA A 325 -3.45 -0.28 -3.30
C ALA A 325 -2.05 -0.70 -2.82
N LYS A 326 -1.96 -1.41 -1.68
CA LYS A 326 -0.68 -1.84 -1.11
C LYS A 326 -0.10 -3.03 -1.88
N GLU A 327 -0.94 -3.95 -2.33
CA GLU A 327 -0.53 -5.09 -3.16
C GLU A 327 0.03 -4.61 -4.50
N LEU A 328 -0.67 -3.74 -5.21
CA LEU A 328 -0.19 -3.24 -6.51
C LEU A 328 1.09 -2.40 -6.35
N GLN A 329 1.21 -1.64 -5.26
CA GLN A 329 2.44 -0.91 -4.95
C GLN A 329 3.62 -1.85 -4.64
N SER A 330 3.35 -3.03 -4.10
CA SER A 330 4.38 -3.98 -3.68
C SER A 330 5.22 -4.51 -4.85
N ILE A 331 4.70 -4.49 -6.08
CA ILE A 331 5.41 -4.93 -7.30
C ILE A 331 6.07 -3.79 -8.09
N VAL A 332 6.00 -2.55 -7.60
CA VAL A 332 6.69 -1.42 -8.24
C VAL A 332 8.21 -1.57 -8.08
N ASP A 333 8.93 -1.44 -9.18
CA ASP A 333 10.38 -1.31 -9.23
C ASP A 333 10.78 0.15 -9.42
N TYR A 334 11.08 0.81 -8.31
CA TYR A 334 11.48 2.22 -8.26
C TYR A 334 12.86 2.50 -8.88
N SER A 335 13.63 1.47 -9.26
CA SER A 335 14.90 1.63 -9.98
C SER A 335 14.72 1.85 -11.49
N ARG A 336 13.47 1.76 -11.98
CA ARG A 336 13.12 1.77 -13.40
C ARG A 336 12.18 2.91 -13.75
N SER A 337 12.31 3.42 -14.96
CA SER A 337 11.38 4.40 -15.52
C SER A 337 11.49 4.45 -17.04
N PRO A 338 10.48 4.99 -17.74
CA PRO A 338 10.56 5.19 -19.18
C PRO A 338 11.76 6.04 -19.61
N ASP A 339 12.16 7.03 -18.80
CA ASP A 339 13.26 7.93 -19.12
C ASP A 339 14.66 7.37 -18.79
N THR A 340 14.75 6.42 -17.87
CA THR A 340 16.03 5.89 -17.38
C THR A 340 16.36 4.51 -17.97
N THR A 341 15.36 3.64 -18.08
CA THR A 341 15.54 2.24 -18.49
C THR A 341 14.74 1.86 -19.73
N ASP A 342 14.02 2.80 -20.35
CA ASP A 342 13.14 2.56 -21.52
C ASP A 342 12.09 1.47 -21.24
N SER A 343 11.59 1.43 -20.00
CA SER A 343 10.72 0.38 -19.49
C SER A 343 9.73 0.92 -18.45
N PRO A 344 8.65 0.20 -18.13
CA PRO A 344 7.80 0.55 -16.99
C PRO A 344 8.55 0.40 -15.66
N ALA A 345 8.01 1.00 -14.60
CA ALA A 345 8.50 0.91 -13.22
C ALA A 345 8.10 -0.40 -12.52
N ILE A 346 8.40 -1.54 -13.15
CA ILE A 346 8.10 -2.90 -12.69
C ILE A 346 9.18 -3.86 -13.22
N ASP A 347 9.35 -5.01 -12.56
CA ASP A 347 10.30 -6.03 -13.00
C ASP A 347 9.99 -6.49 -14.45
N PRO A 348 11.00 -6.64 -15.33
CA PRO A 348 10.82 -7.07 -16.72
C PRO A 348 10.20 -8.45 -16.92
N ILE A 349 10.04 -9.25 -15.86
CA ILE A 349 9.28 -10.50 -15.92
C ILE A 349 7.78 -10.26 -16.22
N PHE A 350 7.29 -9.06 -15.91
CA PHE A 350 5.94 -8.62 -16.22
C PHE A 350 5.88 -7.90 -17.56
N GLU A 351 4.81 -8.19 -18.31
CA GLU A 351 4.53 -7.55 -19.59
C GLU A 351 3.56 -6.39 -19.39
N CYS A 352 3.86 -5.23 -19.96
CA CYS A 352 3.05 -4.02 -19.84
C CYS A 352 2.69 -3.46 -21.21
N THR A 353 1.41 -3.15 -21.39
CA THR A 353 0.90 -2.49 -22.59
C THR A 353 1.51 -1.10 -22.73
N GLN A 354 2.10 -0.86 -23.90
CA GLN A 354 2.68 0.42 -24.27
C GLN A 354 1.58 1.37 -24.76
N ILE A 355 1.61 2.61 -24.31
CA ILE A 355 0.68 3.67 -24.70
C ILE A 355 1.41 4.86 -25.31
N VAL A 356 0.64 5.76 -25.93
CA VAL A 356 1.10 7.12 -26.23
C VAL A 356 0.52 8.07 -25.19
N ASN A 357 1.38 8.69 -24.38
CA ASN A 357 0.96 9.58 -23.31
C ASN A 357 0.51 10.96 -23.81
N GLU A 358 0.14 11.83 -22.87
CA GLU A 358 -0.37 13.18 -23.09
C GLU A 358 0.68 14.13 -23.72
N MET A 359 1.97 13.75 -23.72
CA MET A 359 3.06 14.43 -24.43
C MET A 359 3.24 13.95 -25.88
N GLY A 360 2.54 12.89 -26.29
CA GLY A 360 2.73 12.23 -27.58
C GLY A 360 3.93 11.29 -27.62
N ASN A 361 4.44 10.86 -26.46
CA ASN A 361 5.58 9.95 -26.35
C ASN A 361 5.12 8.55 -25.95
N ASP A 362 5.92 7.57 -26.36
CA ASP A 362 5.87 6.20 -25.87
C ASP A 362 6.00 6.16 -24.32
N ASP A 363 5.07 5.46 -23.68
CA ASP A 363 4.95 5.35 -22.24
C ASP A 363 4.17 4.10 -21.82
N TYR A 364 3.87 3.98 -20.52
CA TYR A 364 3.06 2.92 -19.94
C TYR A 364 1.89 3.46 -19.13
N GLY A 365 0.87 2.62 -18.94
CA GLY A 365 -0.40 2.99 -18.34
C GLY A 365 -0.37 3.29 -16.85
N PHE A 366 -1.53 3.72 -16.37
CA PHE A 366 -1.91 3.64 -14.96
C PHE A 366 -2.69 2.36 -14.75
N TYR A 367 -2.62 1.80 -13.54
CA TYR A 367 -3.23 0.51 -13.23
C TYR A 367 -4.16 0.67 -12.04
N TRP A 368 -5.40 0.20 -12.22
CA TRP A 368 -6.40 0.27 -11.19
C TRP A 368 -6.10 -0.64 -10.00
N THR A 369 -6.61 -0.21 -8.85
CA THR A 369 -6.67 -1.02 -7.63
C THR A 369 -8.13 -1.13 -7.19
N GLY A 370 -8.44 -2.14 -6.37
CA GLY A 370 -9.74 -2.28 -5.71
C GLY A 370 -10.02 -1.20 -4.67
N THR A 371 -9.04 -0.35 -4.33
CA THR A 371 -9.12 0.61 -3.24
C THR A 371 -9.70 1.95 -3.70
N THR A 372 -10.74 2.42 -3.02
CA THR A 372 -11.30 3.77 -3.21
C THR A 372 -10.39 4.81 -2.55
N HIS A 373 -10.09 5.91 -3.25
CA HIS A 373 -9.45 7.07 -2.63
C HIS A 373 -10.52 8.04 -2.14
N ALA A 374 -11.05 7.79 -0.94
CA ALA A 374 -12.18 8.53 -0.42
C ALA A 374 -11.81 9.99 -0.11
N LYS A 375 -12.72 10.92 -0.43
CA LYS A 375 -12.60 12.34 -0.04
C LYS A 375 -13.40 12.63 1.22
N THR A 376 -13.10 13.74 1.89
CA THR A 376 -13.83 14.19 3.09
C THR A 376 -15.35 14.10 2.88
N GLY A 377 -16.05 13.56 3.88
CA GLY A 377 -17.47 13.25 3.78
C GLY A 377 -17.79 11.91 3.11
N ASN A 378 -16.78 11.03 2.98
CA ASN A 378 -16.89 9.69 2.39
C ASN A 378 -17.40 9.70 0.94
N SER A 379 -17.02 10.72 0.17
CA SER A 379 -17.23 10.70 -1.27
C SER A 379 -16.29 9.67 -1.89
N GLY A 380 -16.86 8.71 -2.61
CA GLY A 380 -16.14 7.62 -3.26
C GLY A 380 -15.88 7.88 -4.74
N SER A 381 -15.79 9.15 -5.16
CA SER A 381 -15.76 9.51 -6.58
C SER A 381 -14.48 9.15 -7.32
N THR A 382 -13.43 8.76 -6.59
CA THR A 382 -12.13 8.40 -7.13
C THR A 382 -11.64 7.08 -6.57
N ALA A 383 -10.95 6.29 -7.39
CA ALA A 383 -10.23 5.08 -6.98
C ALA A 383 -8.73 5.29 -7.08
N VAL A 384 -7.96 4.47 -6.36
CA VAL A 384 -6.49 4.51 -6.38
C VAL A 384 -5.96 3.83 -7.64
N TYR A 385 -4.94 4.44 -8.25
CA TYR A 385 -4.13 3.80 -9.28
C TYR A 385 -2.64 3.90 -8.95
N VAL A 386 -1.85 2.98 -9.50
CA VAL A 386 -0.38 3.04 -9.55
C VAL A 386 0.08 3.33 -10.98
N SER A 387 1.01 4.27 -11.15
CA SER A 387 1.56 4.67 -12.45
C SER A 387 2.83 3.88 -12.75
N PHE A 388 2.80 2.92 -13.67
CA PHE A 388 4.02 2.23 -14.12
C PHE A 388 4.76 3.01 -15.21
N GLY A 389 4.06 3.89 -15.93
CA GLY A 389 4.66 4.92 -16.79
C GLY A 389 4.85 6.24 -16.06
N ARG A 390 5.15 7.32 -16.80
CA ARG A 390 5.31 8.67 -16.22
C ARG A 390 4.00 9.17 -15.62
N ALA A 391 4.07 9.70 -14.40
CA ALA A 391 2.92 10.31 -13.74
C ALA A 391 2.81 11.79 -14.13
N LEU A 392 2.13 12.05 -15.26
CA LEU A 392 2.09 13.36 -15.90
C LEU A 392 1.13 14.36 -15.24
N GLY A 393 1.46 15.63 -15.43
CA GLY A 393 0.66 16.76 -15.03
C GLY A 393 0.90 17.97 -15.94
N TYR A 394 -0.09 18.84 -16.03
CA TYR A 394 -0.08 20.01 -16.88
C TYR A 394 0.27 21.27 -16.09
N MET A 395 1.55 21.63 -16.09
CA MET A 395 2.06 22.82 -15.42
C MET A 395 2.66 23.80 -16.43
N ASN A 396 2.49 25.11 -16.19
CA ASN A 396 3.10 26.15 -17.03
C ASN A 396 2.79 26.03 -18.54
N GLY A 397 1.59 25.55 -18.88
CA GLY A 397 1.13 25.42 -20.26
C GLY A 397 1.72 24.25 -21.05
N LYS A 398 2.28 23.24 -20.37
CA LYS A 398 2.79 22.02 -21.00
C LYS A 398 2.61 20.80 -20.09
N TRP A 399 2.46 19.63 -20.70
CA TRP A 399 2.57 18.35 -20.01
C TRP A 399 4.03 18.08 -19.61
N MET A 400 4.22 17.51 -18.42
CA MET A 400 5.51 17.03 -17.94
C MET A 400 5.31 15.96 -16.88
N ASP A 401 6.33 15.15 -16.62
CA ASP A 401 6.35 14.26 -15.46
C ASP A 401 6.40 15.09 -14.17
N VAL A 402 5.37 14.92 -13.34
CA VAL A 402 5.20 15.68 -12.09
C VAL A 402 5.26 14.82 -10.85
N HIS A 403 5.11 13.50 -10.94
CA HIS A 403 5.19 12.62 -9.76
C HIS A 403 6.15 11.44 -9.93
N GLY A 404 6.64 11.15 -11.14
CA GLY A 404 7.54 10.03 -11.42
C GLY A 404 6.84 8.70 -11.67
N ALA A 405 7.47 7.83 -12.48
CA ALA A 405 7.02 6.46 -12.65
C ALA A 405 7.21 5.65 -11.36
N GLY A 406 6.13 5.03 -10.88
CA GLY A 406 6.00 4.43 -9.55
C GLY A 406 5.13 5.23 -8.57
N ALA A 407 4.62 6.40 -8.98
CA ALA A 407 3.69 7.18 -8.16
C ALA A 407 2.34 6.47 -7.98
N GLN A 408 1.69 6.70 -6.84
CA GLN A 408 0.33 6.29 -6.56
C GLN A 408 -0.55 7.53 -6.42
N ARG A 409 -1.64 7.57 -7.20
CA ARG A 409 -2.59 8.68 -7.25
C ARG A 409 -4.01 8.13 -7.25
N SER A 410 -4.94 8.91 -7.78
CA SER A 410 -6.34 8.55 -7.86
C SER A 410 -6.97 9.17 -9.09
N ASP A 411 -7.83 8.41 -9.77
CA ASP A 411 -8.62 8.89 -10.92
C ASP A 411 -10.13 8.77 -10.63
N PRO A 412 -10.98 9.54 -11.32
CA PRO A 412 -12.43 9.34 -11.30
C PRO A 412 -12.78 7.91 -11.74
N LYS A 413 -13.76 7.30 -11.07
CA LYS A 413 -14.15 5.90 -11.33
C LYS A 413 -14.89 5.68 -12.64
N SER A 414 -15.51 6.73 -13.16
CA SER A 414 -16.39 6.70 -14.34
C SER A 414 -16.51 8.10 -14.93
N GLY A 415 -16.85 8.21 -16.21
CA GLY A 415 -17.09 9.47 -16.88
C GLY A 415 -16.31 9.60 -18.19
N ASP A 416 -16.29 10.80 -18.74
CA ASP A 416 -15.49 11.15 -19.90
C ASP A 416 -14.22 11.90 -19.44
N PRO A 417 -13.00 11.43 -19.79
CA PRO A 417 -11.75 12.13 -19.49
C PRO A 417 -11.75 13.59 -19.96
N ASP A 418 -12.40 13.88 -21.10
CA ASP A 418 -12.46 15.24 -21.68
C ASP A 418 -13.30 16.21 -20.85
N ASP A 419 -14.16 15.72 -19.94
CA ASP A 419 -14.91 16.55 -19.00
C ASP A 419 -14.01 17.11 -17.88
N TYR A 420 -12.81 16.56 -17.70
CA TYR A 420 -11.87 16.98 -16.67
C TYR A 420 -10.86 17.99 -17.24
N GLY A 421 -10.89 19.21 -16.71
CA GLY A 421 -9.90 20.23 -17.04
C GLY A 421 -8.61 20.10 -16.20
N ASN A 422 -7.56 20.78 -16.64
CA ASN A 422 -6.25 20.80 -15.99
C ASN A 422 -6.18 21.77 -14.78
N ASN A 423 -7.28 21.90 -14.02
CA ASN A 423 -7.45 22.95 -13.00
C ASN A 423 -6.88 22.59 -11.61
N ALA A 424 -6.46 21.34 -11.41
CA ALA A 424 -5.76 20.93 -10.21
C ALA A 424 -4.39 21.64 -10.10
N PRO A 425 -3.80 21.80 -8.89
CA PRO A 425 -2.54 22.55 -8.73
C PRO A 425 -1.40 22.13 -9.66
N GLN A 426 -1.32 20.84 -9.99
CA GLN A 426 -0.33 20.28 -10.93
C GLN A 426 -0.97 19.75 -12.23
N GLY A 427 -2.30 19.88 -12.36
CA GLY A 427 -3.06 19.45 -13.52
C GLY A 427 -2.81 17.99 -13.91
N ASP A 428 -2.83 17.08 -12.94
CA ASP A 428 -2.59 15.65 -13.16
C ASP A 428 -3.38 15.11 -14.36
N ALA A 429 -2.76 14.21 -15.13
CA ALA A 429 -3.45 13.49 -16.18
C ALA A 429 -4.59 12.66 -15.59
N ILE A 430 -5.77 12.77 -16.19
CA ILE A 430 -6.98 12.04 -15.82
C ILE A 430 -7.35 11.18 -17.02
N ARG A 431 -7.38 9.85 -16.82
CA ARG A 431 -7.64 8.89 -17.90
C ARG A 431 -8.97 8.19 -17.73
N VAL A 432 -9.47 8.00 -16.50
CA VAL A 432 -10.72 7.28 -16.15
C VAL A 432 -10.71 5.79 -16.55
N TYR A 433 -10.16 5.47 -17.70
CA TYR A 433 -9.92 4.14 -18.23
C TYR A 433 -8.44 3.81 -18.01
N ASN A 434 -8.17 2.86 -17.12
CA ASN A 434 -6.83 2.44 -16.74
C ASN A 434 -6.71 0.91 -16.89
N TYR A 435 -5.49 0.41 -16.96
CA TYR A 435 -5.23 -1.02 -17.15
C TYR A 435 -5.42 -1.80 -15.84
N VAL A 436 -5.50 -3.12 -15.96
CA VAL A 436 -5.70 -4.04 -14.83
C VAL A 436 -4.65 -5.13 -14.88
N ARG A 437 -4.07 -5.45 -13.73
CA ARG A 437 -3.24 -6.64 -13.52
C ARG A 437 -3.86 -7.44 -12.37
N PRO A 438 -4.62 -8.50 -12.66
CA PRO A 438 -5.25 -9.30 -11.62
C PRO A 438 -4.21 -9.99 -10.73
N VAL A 439 -4.60 -10.17 -9.48
CA VAL A 439 -3.82 -10.87 -8.45
C VAL A 439 -4.69 -11.96 -7.82
N ARG A 440 -4.04 -12.96 -7.23
CA ARG A 440 -4.65 -13.98 -6.38
C ARG A 440 -3.68 -14.38 -5.27
N GLY A 441 -4.20 -15.07 -4.26
CA GLY A 441 -3.45 -15.43 -3.05
C GLY A 441 -3.97 -14.72 -1.81
#